data_AF-A0A1I7FHP5-F1
#
_entry.id   AF-A0A1I7FHP5-F1
#
_cell.length_a   1.000
_cell.length_b   1.000
_cell.length_c   1.000
_cell.angle_alpha   90.00
_cell.angle_beta   90.00
_cell.angle_gamma   90.00
#
_symmetry.space_group_name_H-M   'P 1'
#
loop_
_entity.id
_entity.type
_entity.pdbx_description
1 polymer ?
#
loop_
_entity_poly.entity_id
_entity_poly.type
_entity_poly.pdbx_seq_one_letter_code
_entity_poly.pdbx_strand_id
1 'polypeptide(L)'
;MSEARIDQRETFDAWLPTEPYIVSIERIGRARYGDLWVGKLAYDIGLPHQTVRRWLAGTGCPTAYDLKTVKLSAMHHIARVIRAVEETP
;
A
#
# COMPACT_ATOMS: atom_id res chain seq x y z
N MET A 1 24.09 38.60 -5.17
CA MET A 1 22.98 37.85 -4.54
C MET A 1 22.61 36.73 -5.48
N SER A 2 23.15 35.53 -5.25
CA SER A 2 22.93 34.38 -6.15
C SER A 2 21.74 33.59 -5.65
N GLU A 3 20.70 33.52 -6.47
CA GLU A 3 19.52 32.68 -6.26
C GLU A 3 19.97 31.21 -6.19
N ALA A 4 19.79 30.59 -5.03
CA ALA A 4 19.97 29.16 -4.89
C ALA A 4 18.85 28.46 -5.68
N ARG A 5 19.20 27.85 -6.82
CA ARG A 5 18.35 26.88 -7.49
C ARG A 5 18.20 25.70 -6.55
N ILE A 6 17.08 25.62 -5.85
CA ILE A 6 16.65 24.40 -5.16
C ILE A 6 16.46 23.35 -6.25
N ASP A 7 17.35 22.36 -6.28
CA ASP A 7 17.21 21.19 -7.13
C ASP A 7 15.96 20.43 -6.69
N GLN A 8 14.93 20.39 -7.54
CA GLN A 8 13.67 19.67 -7.26
C GLN A 8 13.86 18.16 -7.10
N ARG A 9 15.07 17.62 -7.32
CA ARG A 9 15.40 16.23 -7.00
C ARG A 9 15.59 15.98 -5.50
N GLU A 10 15.98 16.99 -4.72
CA GLU A 10 16.30 16.81 -3.29
C GLU A 10 15.06 16.76 -2.37
N THR A 11 13.90 17.21 -2.85
CA THR A 11 12.65 17.20 -2.05
C THR A 11 11.86 15.89 -2.14
N PHE A 12 12.26 14.95 -3.00
CA PHE A 12 11.55 13.67 -3.15
C PHE A 12 12.03 12.57 -2.18
N ASP A 13 13.19 12.75 -1.55
CA ASP A 13 13.78 11.76 -0.62
C ASP A 13 13.17 11.81 0.79
N ALA A 14 12.45 12.88 1.15
CA ALA A 14 11.89 13.07 2.50
C ALA A 14 10.66 12.20 2.83
N TRP A 15 10.21 11.35 1.90
CA TRP A 15 9.14 10.38 2.12
C TRP A 15 9.54 8.99 1.61
N LEU A 16 10.81 8.60 1.75
CA LEU A 16 11.15 7.19 1.76
C LEU A 16 10.66 6.64 3.12
N PRO A 17 9.60 5.82 3.17
CA PRO A 17 9.27 5.16 4.42
C PRO A 17 10.51 4.39 4.87
N THR A 18 10.93 4.62 6.11
CA THR A 18 12.02 3.88 6.76
C THR A 18 11.75 2.38 6.80
N GLU A 19 10.51 1.98 6.56
CA GLU A 19 10.05 0.62 6.42
C GLU A 19 9.82 0.27 4.92
N PRO A 20 10.34 -0.87 4.42
CA PRO A 20 10.11 -1.28 3.04
C PRO A 20 8.62 -1.33 2.72
N TYR A 21 8.21 -0.76 1.57
CA TYR A 21 6.80 -0.68 1.15
C TYR A 21 6.03 -2.00 1.29
N ILE A 22 6.71 -3.12 1.06
CA ILE A 22 6.12 -4.46 1.18
C ILE A 22 5.65 -4.80 2.60
N VAL A 23 6.30 -4.28 3.64
CA VAL A 23 5.90 -4.52 5.04
C VAL A 23 4.59 -3.80 5.36
N SER A 24 4.40 -2.58 4.87
CA SER A 24 3.12 -1.88 5.01
C SER A 24 2.00 -2.61 4.26
N ILE A 25 2.28 -3.12 3.05
CA ILE A 25 1.34 -3.94 2.28
C ILE A 25 0.97 -5.21 3.06
N GLU A 26 1.96 -5.92 3.62
CA GLU A 26 1.72 -7.14 4.41
C GLU A 26 0.85 -6.86 5.64
N ARG A 27 1.15 -5.79 6.40
CA ARG A 27 0.35 -5.41 7.58
C ARG A 27 -1.10 -5.14 7.22
N ILE A 28 -1.34 -4.35 6.16
CA ILE A 28 -2.68 -4.06 5.66
C ILE A 28 -3.38 -5.35 5.21
N GLY A 29 -2.67 -6.18 4.45
CA GLY A 29 -3.19 -7.44 3.95
C GLY A 29 -3.62 -8.37 5.09
N ARG A 30 -2.72 -8.64 6.04
CA ARG A 30 -2.99 -9.52 7.18
C ARG A 30 -4.11 -9.01 8.06
N ALA A 31 -4.17 -7.71 8.32
CA ALA A 31 -5.24 -7.11 9.11
C ALA A 31 -6.63 -7.35 8.49
N ARG A 32 -6.74 -7.40 7.16
CA ARG A 32 -8.01 -7.60 6.45
C ARG A 32 -8.36 -9.07 6.21
N TYR A 33 -7.35 -9.89 5.94
CA TYR A 33 -7.55 -11.21 5.33
C TYR A 33 -6.83 -12.35 6.05
N GLY A 34 -6.12 -12.07 7.14
CA GLY A 34 -5.31 -13.05 7.85
C GLY A 34 -4.28 -13.69 6.92
N ASP A 35 -4.12 -15.01 6.99
CA ASP A 35 -3.12 -15.74 6.20
C ASP A 35 -3.44 -15.81 4.70
N LEU A 36 -4.69 -15.55 4.30
CA LEU A 36 -5.11 -15.56 2.89
C LEU A 36 -4.83 -14.24 2.17
N TRP A 37 -4.14 -13.30 2.83
CA TRP A 37 -4.03 -11.93 2.37
C TRP A 37 -3.39 -11.75 1.00
N VAL A 38 -2.40 -12.56 0.64
CA VAL A 38 -1.65 -12.38 -0.61
C VAL A 38 -2.60 -12.48 -1.81
N GLY A 39 -3.41 -13.53 -1.87
CA GLY A 39 -4.35 -13.75 -2.97
C GLY A 39 -5.53 -12.78 -2.94
N LYS A 40 -6.10 -12.52 -1.75
CA LYS A 40 -7.26 -11.64 -1.59
C LYS A 40 -6.93 -10.18 -1.88
N LEU A 41 -5.80 -9.70 -1.36
CA LEU A 41 -5.34 -8.34 -1.64
C LEU A 41 -5.00 -8.17 -3.12
N ALA A 42 -4.30 -9.12 -3.73
CA ALA A 42 -3.97 -9.08 -5.16
C ALA A 42 -5.25 -8.96 -6.02
N TYR A 43 -6.26 -9.77 -5.74
CA TYR A 43 -7.56 -9.71 -6.41
C TYR A 43 -8.21 -8.33 -6.26
N ASP A 44 -8.28 -7.80 -5.05
CA ASP A 44 -8.90 -6.50 -4.76
C ASP A 44 -8.24 -5.31 -5.47
N ILE A 45 -6.92 -5.37 -5.68
CA ILE A 45 -6.16 -4.30 -6.34
C ILE A 45 -5.94 -4.58 -7.82
N GLY A 46 -6.58 -5.61 -8.38
CA GLY A 46 -6.53 -5.94 -9.81
C GLY A 46 -5.20 -6.50 -10.28
N LEU A 47 -4.41 -7.10 -9.39
CA LEU A 47 -3.10 -7.66 -9.69
C LEU A 47 -3.11 -9.20 -9.69
N PRO A 48 -2.25 -9.84 -10.51
CA PRO A 48 -1.99 -11.27 -10.40
C PRO A 48 -1.40 -11.62 -9.04
N HIS A 49 -1.85 -12.75 -8.46
CA HIS A 49 -1.30 -13.29 -7.20
C HIS A 49 0.25 -13.41 -7.26
N GLN A 50 0.79 -13.86 -8.39
CA GLN A 50 2.24 -14.00 -8.57
C GLN A 50 3.01 -12.69 -8.41
N THR A 51 2.41 -11.54 -8.73
CA THR A 51 3.04 -10.22 -8.58
C THR A 51 3.34 -9.92 -7.12
N VAL A 52 2.36 -10.11 -6.23
CA VAL A 52 2.54 -9.87 -4.79
C VAL A 52 3.55 -10.85 -4.19
N ARG A 53 3.54 -12.12 -4.63
CA ARG A 53 4.55 -13.12 -4.21
C ARG A 53 5.97 -12.72 -4.61
N ARG A 54 6.15 -12.12 -5.79
CA ARG A 54 7.47 -11.62 -6.24
C ARG A 54 7.97 -10.47 -5.37
N TRP A 55 7.07 -9.57 -4.96
CA TRP A 55 7.41 -8.49 -4.02
C TRP A 55 7.90 -9.05 -2.68
N LEU A 56 7.21 -10.05 -2.12
CA LEU A 56 7.60 -10.71 -0.87
C LEU A 56 8.94 -11.43 -0.98
N ALA A 57 9.23 -12.01 -2.15
CA ALA A 57 10.51 -12.67 -2.42
C ALA A 57 11.65 -11.68 -2.73
N GLY A 58 11.40 -10.38 -2.73
CA GLY A 58 12.40 -9.35 -3.11
C GLY A 58 12.76 -9.36 -4.60
N THR A 59 12.04 -10.14 -5.42
CA THR A 59 12.27 -10.29 -6.87
C THR A 59 11.43 -9.31 -7.71
N GLY A 60 10.87 -8.31 -7.06
CA GLY A 60 10.09 -7.23 -7.67
C GLY A 60 9.77 -6.16 -6.63
N CYS A 61 9.31 -5.00 -7.08
CA CYS A 61 8.94 -3.89 -6.22
C CYS A 61 7.53 -3.38 -6.58
N PRO A 62 6.68 -3.05 -5.60
CA PRO A 62 5.42 -2.36 -5.88
C PRO A 62 5.70 -0.97 -6.46
N THR A 63 4.90 -0.59 -7.47
CA THR A 63 4.94 0.76 -8.03
C THR A 63 4.19 1.75 -7.13
N ALA A 64 4.39 3.05 -7.34
CA ALA A 64 3.61 4.08 -6.66
C ALA A 64 2.09 3.93 -6.90
N TYR A 65 1.70 3.45 -8.08
CA TYR A 65 0.29 3.16 -8.39
C TYR A 65 -0.24 2.00 -7.54
N ASP A 66 0.52 0.92 -7.40
CA ASP A 66 0.12 -0.23 -6.58
C ASP A 66 -0.10 0.18 -5.12
N LEU A 67 0.81 0.99 -4.57
CA LEU A 67 0.70 1.52 -3.21
C LEU A 67 -0.54 2.40 -3.03
N LYS A 68 -0.82 3.26 -4.02
CA LYS A 68 -2.03 4.09 -4.02
C LYS A 68 -3.29 3.21 -4.02
N THR A 69 -3.31 2.16 -4.82
CA THR A 69 -4.46 1.24 -4.92
C THR A 69 -4.65 0.41 -3.65
N VAL A 70 -3.57 -0.09 -3.03
CA VAL A 70 -3.61 -0.76 -1.73
C VAL A 70 -4.18 0.17 -0.65
N LYS A 71 -3.68 1.42 -0.59
CA LYS A 71 -4.18 2.42 0.36
C LYS A 71 -5.67 2.71 0.15
N LEU A 72 -6.09 2.95 -1.09
CA LEU A 72 -7.49 3.24 -1.41
C LEU A 72 -8.41 2.05 -1.04
N SER A 73 -8.00 0.84 -1.39
CA SER A 73 -8.74 -0.38 -1.04
C SER A 73 -8.90 -0.54 0.48
N ALA A 74 -7.85 -0.27 1.26
CA ALA A 74 -7.92 -0.28 2.72
C ALA A 74 -8.87 0.78 3.27
N MET A 75 -8.81 2.01 2.76
CA MET A 75 -9.71 3.10 3.17
C MET A 75 -11.18 2.78 2.90
N HIS A 76 -11.49 2.20 1.73
CA HIS A 76 -12.84 1.76 1.42
C HIS A 76 -13.31 0.65 2.37
N HIS A 77 -12.44 -0.28 2.73
CA HIS A 77 -12.78 -1.32 3.70
C HIS A 77 -13.08 -0.73 5.09
N ILE A 78 -12.25 0.19 5.58
CA ILE A 78 -12.47 0.88 6.86
C ILE A 78 -13.80 1.63 6.85
N ALA A 79 -14.11 2.38 5.78
CA ALA A 79 -15.38 3.09 5.67
C ALA A 79 -16.60 2.15 5.73
N ARG A 80 -16.49 0.96 5.12
CA ARG A 80 -17.54 -0.07 5.20
C ARG A 80 -17.69 -0.63 6.62
N VAL A 81 -16.59 -0.86 7.33
CA VAL A 81 -16.62 -1.34 8.71
C VAL A 81 -17.24 -0.29 9.64
N ILE A 82 -16.82 0.97 9.54
CA ILE A 82 -17.37 2.07 10.34
C ILE A 82 -18.87 2.17 10.13
N ARG A 83 -19.33 2.20 8.88
CA ARG A 83 -20.76 2.23 8.56
C ARG A 83 -21.51 1.05 9.17
N ALA A 84 -20.98 -0.17 9.05
CA ALA A 84 -21.63 -1.35 9.61
C ALA A 84 -21.74 -1.29 11.14
N VAL A 85 -20.75 -0.72 11.81
CA VAL A 85 -20.79 -0.50 13.26
C VAL A 85 -21.82 0.57 13.63
N GLU A 86 -21.88 1.69 12.89
CA GLU A 86 -22.87 2.75 13.11
C GLU A 86 -24.32 2.29 12.87
N GLU A 87 -24.52 1.31 11.98
CA GLU A 87 -25.82 0.71 11.68
C GLU A 87 -26.22 -0.41 12.67
N THR A 88 -25.32 -0.81 13.58
CA THR A 88 -25.60 -1.84 14.60
C THR A 88 -26.23 -1.17 15.85
N PRO A 89 -27.44 -1.59 16.28
CA PRO A 89 -28.17 -1.00 17.41
C PRO A 89 -27.46 -1.04 18.77
#